data_AF-A0A9E0H953-F1
#
_entry.id   AF-A0A9E0H953-F1
#
_cell.length_a   1.000
_cell.length_b   1.000
_cell.length_c   1.000
_cell.angle_alpha   90.00
_cell.angle_beta   90.00
_cell.angle_gamma   90.00
#
_symmetry.space_group_name_H-M   'P 1'
#
loop_
_entity.id
_entity.type
_entity.pdbx_description
1 polymer ?
#
loop_
_entity_poly.entity_id
_entity_poly.type
_entity_poly.pdbx_seq_one_letter_code
_entity_poly.pdbx_strand_id
1 'polypeptide(L)'
;MSIEARERWFATMMESGLAQQIFAPADVLRHATPEVLAKNLPPELLSKVLAASLAAGAMTPDRVLETVTPDVMARHLPHEVLWECIAAAAERAGVVGGRAP
;
A
#
# COMPACT_ATOMS: atom_id res chain seq x y z
N MET A 1 10.99 11.04 16.00
CA MET A 1 10.30 11.31 14.71
C MET A 1 8.83 11.54 15.04
N SER A 2 8.22 12.63 14.61
CA SER A 2 6.77 12.83 14.78
C SER A 2 5.99 11.81 13.95
N ILE A 3 4.74 11.55 14.31
CA ILE A 3 3.84 10.66 13.56
C ILE A 3 3.71 11.17 12.12
N GLU A 4 3.46 12.46 11.95
CA GLU A 4 3.32 13.11 10.64
C GLU A 4 4.58 12.98 9.76
N ALA A 5 5.78 13.09 10.36
CA ALA A 5 7.03 12.87 9.62
C ALA A 5 7.17 11.42 9.14
N ARG A 6 6.64 10.46 9.90
CA ARG A 6 6.65 9.04 9.55
C ARG A 6 5.65 8.71 8.46
N GLU A 7 4.43 9.20 8.56
CA GLU A 7 3.42 9.04 7.52
C GLU A 7 3.92 9.62 6.20
N ARG A 8 4.49 10.84 6.22
CA ARG A 8 5.07 11.46 5.03
C ARG A 8 6.19 10.63 4.43
N TRP A 9 7.06 10.07 5.27
CA TRP A 9 8.12 9.19 4.80
C TRP A 9 7.56 7.95 4.10
N PHE A 10 6.57 7.27 4.69
CA PHE A 10 5.92 6.12 4.06
C PHE A 10 5.23 6.48 2.74
N ALA A 11 4.51 7.60 2.70
CA ALA A 11 3.86 8.08 1.49
C ALA A 11 4.88 8.30 0.36
N THR A 12 5.95 9.06 0.64
CA THR A 12 7.02 9.31 -0.35
C THR A 12 7.71 8.02 -0.80
N MET A 13 7.98 7.09 0.12
CA MET A 13 8.62 5.82 -0.23
C MET A 13 7.74 4.94 -1.11
N MET A 14 6.45 4.81 -0.77
CA MET A 14 5.48 4.04 -1.53
C MET A 14 5.24 4.66 -2.92
N GLU A 15 5.08 5.98 -2.99
CA GLU A 15 4.95 6.71 -4.24
C GLU A 15 6.19 6.53 -5.13
N SER A 16 7.38 6.72 -4.57
CA SER A 16 8.64 6.57 -5.32
C SER A 16 8.84 5.13 -5.79
N GLY A 17 8.53 4.15 -4.95
CA GLY A 17 8.66 2.73 -5.28
C GLY A 17 7.72 2.31 -6.42
N LEU A 18 6.46 2.78 -6.41
CA LEU A 18 5.50 2.54 -7.49
C LEU A 18 5.90 3.30 -8.77
N ALA A 19 6.30 4.56 -8.67
CA ALA A 19 6.69 5.38 -9.81
C ALA A 19 7.93 4.85 -10.54
N GLN A 20 8.91 4.34 -9.79
CA GLN A 20 10.13 3.73 -10.34
C GLN A 20 9.94 2.24 -10.68
N GLN A 21 8.73 1.70 -10.55
CA GLN A 21 8.40 0.28 -10.78
C GLN A 21 9.23 -0.70 -9.93
N ILE A 22 9.82 -0.22 -8.84
CA ILE A 22 10.43 -1.06 -7.80
C ILE A 22 9.32 -1.83 -7.08
N PHE A 23 8.14 -1.21 -6.90
CA PHE A 23 6.94 -1.83 -6.38
C PHE A 23 5.97 -2.10 -7.53
N ALA A 24 5.39 -3.29 -7.58
CA ALA A 24 4.22 -3.52 -8.41
C ALA A 24 2.97 -3.36 -7.53
N PRO A 25 1.84 -2.94 -8.11
CA PRO A 25 0.57 -2.83 -7.39
C PRO A 25 0.18 -4.11 -6.63
N ALA A 26 0.51 -5.28 -7.20
CA ALA A 26 0.22 -6.57 -6.60
C ALA A 26 0.95 -6.83 -5.27
N ASP A 27 2.16 -6.29 -5.09
CA ASP A 27 2.93 -6.51 -3.85
C ASP A 27 2.34 -5.74 -2.68
N VAL A 28 1.80 -4.55 -2.98
CA VAL A 28 1.12 -3.74 -1.99
C VAL A 28 -0.10 -4.48 -1.45
N LEU A 29 -0.91 -5.08 -2.32
CA LEU A 29 -2.10 -5.83 -1.90
C LEU A 29 -1.80 -7.17 -1.24
N ARG A 30 -0.56 -7.66 -1.27
CA ARG A 30 -0.18 -8.88 -0.55
C ARG A 30 -0.35 -8.71 0.96
N HIS A 31 -0.08 -7.52 1.48
CA HIS A 31 -0.18 -7.19 2.90
C HIS A 31 -1.30 -6.18 3.19
N ALA A 32 -1.60 -5.26 2.27
CA ALA A 32 -2.80 -4.44 2.32
C ALA A 32 -4.02 -5.23 1.78
N THR A 33 -4.33 -6.36 2.43
CA THR A 33 -5.43 -7.25 2.02
C THR A 33 -6.78 -6.54 2.11
N PRO A 34 -7.84 -7.03 1.45
CA PRO A 34 -9.19 -6.48 1.58
C PRO A 34 -9.66 -6.36 3.03
N GLU A 35 -9.31 -7.30 3.92
CA GLU A 35 -9.67 -7.22 5.34
C GLU A 35 -8.90 -6.11 6.06
N VAL A 36 -7.61 -5.95 5.77
CA VAL A 36 -6.79 -4.87 6.34
C VAL A 36 -7.33 -3.51 5.87
N LEU A 37 -7.67 -3.39 4.58
CA LEU A 37 -8.29 -2.18 4.05
C LEU A 37 -9.63 -1.91 4.74
N ALA A 38 -10.52 -2.89 4.84
CA ALA A 38 -11.84 -2.75 5.48
C ALA A 38 -11.77 -2.35 6.95
N LYS A 39 -10.75 -2.82 7.68
CA LYS A 39 -10.58 -2.51 9.10
C LYS A 39 -10.05 -1.11 9.36
N ASN A 40 -9.20 -0.59 8.46
CA ASN A 40 -8.40 0.61 8.73
C ASN A 40 -8.82 1.82 7.88
N LEU A 41 -9.44 1.60 6.72
CA LEU A 41 -9.96 2.70 5.91
C LEU A 41 -11.31 3.20 6.43
N PRO A 42 -11.55 4.52 6.35
CA PRO A 42 -12.87 5.08 6.64
C PRO A 42 -13.91 4.58 5.63
N PRO A 43 -15.20 4.48 6.04
CA PRO A 43 -16.28 3.96 5.20
C PRO A 43 -16.40 4.65 3.84
N GLU A 44 -16.13 5.95 3.78
CA GLU A 44 -16.23 6.75 2.55
C GLU A 44 -15.17 6.32 1.52
N LEU A 45 -13.96 5.97 1.97
CA LEU A 45 -12.90 5.47 1.08
C LEU A 45 -13.17 4.04 0.64
N LEU A 46 -13.68 3.19 1.53
CA LEU A 46 -14.09 1.82 1.18
C LEU A 46 -15.20 1.81 0.13
N SER A 47 -16.20 2.68 0.28
CA SER A 47 -17.27 2.85 -0.69
C SER A 47 -16.73 3.23 -2.08
N LYS A 48 -15.72 4.12 -2.13
CA LYS A 48 -15.06 4.49 -3.40
C LYS A 48 -14.30 3.32 -4.01
N VAL A 49 -13.55 2.54 -3.22
CA VAL A 49 -12.82 1.36 -3.71
C VAL A 49 -13.80 0.33 -4.29
N LEU A 50 -14.91 0.07 -3.59
CA LEU A 50 -15.96 -0.83 -4.05
C LEU A 50 -16.64 -0.31 -5.32
N ALA A 51 -16.98 0.97 -5.38
CA ALA A 51 -17.58 1.58 -6.57
C ALA A 51 -16.64 1.50 -7.78
N ALA A 52 -15.36 1.80 -7.61
CA ALA A 52 -14.34 1.66 -8.67
C ALA A 52 -14.22 0.20 -9.13
N SER A 53 -14.21 -0.75 -8.20
CA SER A 53 -14.13 -2.18 -8.50
C SER A 53 -15.37 -2.70 -9.23
N LEU A 54 -16.58 -2.27 -8.83
CA LEU A 54 -17.83 -2.63 -9.49
C LEU A 54 -17.92 -2.03 -10.89
N ALA A 55 -17.53 -0.75 -11.06
CA ALA A 55 -17.52 -0.10 -12.37
C ALA A 55 -16.55 -0.77 -13.35
N ALA A 56 -15.41 -1.26 -12.85
CA ALA A 56 -14.43 -2.00 -13.65
C ALA A 56 -14.79 -3.48 -13.86
N GLY A 57 -15.79 -4.02 -13.14
CA GLY A 57 -16.17 -5.43 -13.16
C GLY A 57 -15.17 -6.37 -12.45
N ALA A 58 -14.10 -5.85 -11.87
CA ALA A 58 -13.10 -6.61 -11.13
C ALA A 58 -12.33 -5.73 -10.12
N MET A 59 -12.02 -6.29 -8.95
CA MET A 59 -11.10 -5.67 -7.99
C MET A 59 -9.68 -6.10 -8.32
N THR A 60 -8.94 -5.23 -9.00
CA THR A 60 -7.53 -5.47 -9.37
C THR A 60 -6.60 -4.55 -8.57
N PRO A 61 -5.33 -4.94 -8.35
CA PRO A 61 -4.39 -4.13 -7.59
C PRO A 61 -4.25 -2.69 -8.06
N ASP A 62 -4.15 -2.48 -9.38
CA ASP A 62 -4.09 -1.15 -9.98
C ASP A 62 -5.30 -0.29 -9.61
N ARG A 63 -6.51 -0.87 -9.68
CA ARG A 63 -7.76 -0.17 -9.37
C ARG A 63 -7.88 0.20 -7.90
N VAL A 64 -7.39 -0.66 -7.02
CA VAL A 64 -7.34 -0.34 -5.59
C VAL A 64 -6.41 0.83 -5.35
N LEU A 65 -5.23 0.88 -5.99
CA LEU A 65 -4.28 1.98 -5.84
C LEU A 65 -4.73 3.32 -6.46
N GLU A 66 -5.66 3.31 -7.42
CA GLU A 66 -6.31 4.54 -7.91
C GLU A 66 -7.09 5.26 -6.79
N THR A 67 -7.58 4.51 -5.80
CA THR A 67 -8.38 5.06 -4.70
C THR A 67 -7.61 5.10 -3.38
N VAL A 68 -6.81 4.06 -3.13
CA VAL A 68 -5.96 3.87 -1.94
C VAL A 68 -4.54 4.31 -2.32
N THR A 69 -4.37 5.61 -2.47
CA THR A 69 -3.08 6.21 -2.86
C THR A 69 -2.03 6.06 -1.75
N PRO A 70 -0.73 6.21 -2.04
CA PRO A 70 0.35 6.21 -1.04
C PRO A 70 0.09 7.13 0.17
N ASP A 71 -0.49 8.31 -0.03
CA ASP A 71 -0.91 9.21 1.05
C ASP A 71 -2.00 8.60 1.93
N VAL A 72 -3.05 8.03 1.31
CA VAL A 72 -4.14 7.37 2.03
C VAL A 72 -3.61 6.19 2.82
N MET A 73 -2.75 5.39 2.20
CA MET A 73 -2.08 4.26 2.82
C MET A 73 -1.31 4.70 4.07
N ALA A 74 -0.46 5.72 3.95
CA ALA A 74 0.36 6.18 5.06
C ALA A 74 -0.44 6.69 6.26
N ARG A 75 -1.61 7.31 6.01
CA ARG A 75 -2.44 7.89 7.08
C ARG A 75 -3.36 6.88 7.77
N HIS A 76 -3.77 5.84 7.05
CA HIS A 76 -4.81 4.94 7.53
C HIS A 76 -4.30 3.53 7.82
N LEU A 77 -3.30 3.03 7.09
CA LEU A 77 -2.81 1.68 7.30
C LEU A 77 -1.84 1.61 8.48
N PRO A 78 -1.82 0.49 9.22
CA PRO A 78 -0.80 0.26 10.24
C PRO A 78 0.60 0.30 9.62
N HIS A 79 1.54 0.95 10.30
CA HIS A 79 2.93 1.06 9.82
C HIS A 79 3.60 -0.30 9.57
N GLU A 80 3.26 -1.32 10.36
CA GLU A 80 3.78 -2.68 10.16
C GLU A 80 3.34 -3.23 8.79
N VAL A 81 2.09 -3.02 8.39
CA VAL A 81 1.60 -3.42 7.06
C VAL A 81 2.34 -2.69 5.95
N LEU A 82 2.55 -1.38 6.10
CA LEU A 82 3.30 -0.59 5.11
C LEU A 82 4.74 -1.07 4.96
N TRP A 83 5.37 -1.43 6.08
CA TRP A 83 6.72 -1.98 6.07
C TRP A 83 6.77 -3.34 5.37
N GLU A 84 5.81 -4.23 5.64
CA GLU A 84 5.72 -5.52 4.96
C GLU A 84 5.50 -5.37 3.45
N CYS A 85 4.70 -4.39 2.99
CA CYS A 85 4.57 -4.07 1.56
C CYS A 85 5.92 -3.71 0.94
N ILE A 86 6.72 -2.88 1.64
CA ILE A 86 8.06 -2.47 1.18
C ILE A 86 9.02 -3.67 1.18
N ALA A 87 9.00 -4.49 2.23
CA ALA A 87 9.85 -5.67 2.37
C ALA A 87 9.55 -6.70 1.28
N ALA A 88 8.29 -7.04 1.06
CA ALA A 88 7.87 -7.96 0.00
C ALA A 88 8.30 -7.45 -1.38
N ALA A 89 8.22 -6.13 -1.60
CA ALA A 89 8.65 -5.57 -2.85
C ALA A 89 10.18 -5.55 -3.04
N ALA A 90 10.93 -5.32 -1.96
CA ALA A 90 12.39 -5.43 -1.95
C ALA A 90 12.85 -6.88 -2.22
N GLU A 91 12.20 -7.87 -1.60
CA GLU A 91 12.45 -9.30 -1.85
C GLU A 91 12.25 -9.65 -3.33
N ARG A 92 11.13 -9.24 -3.94
CA ARG A 92 10.87 -9.46 -5.37
C ARG A 92 11.92 -8.78 -6.26
N ALA A 93 12.36 -7.58 -5.88
CA ALA A 93 13.41 -6.85 -6.59
C ALA A 93 14.81 -7.48 -6.42
N GLY A 94 14.94 -8.57 -5.65
CA GLY A 94 16.23 -9.21 -5.37
C GLY A 94 17.09 -8.41 -4.40
N VAL A 95 16.52 -7.40 -3.74
CA VAL A 95 17.16 -6.64 -2.65
C VAL A 95 17.01 -7.47 -1.38
N VAL A 96 17.78 -8.56 -1.31
CA VAL A 96 17.84 -9.41 -0.13
C VAL A 96 18.72 -8.70 0.89
N GLY A 97 18.09 -7.98 1.81
CA GLY A 97 18.77 -7.52 3.01
C GLY A 97 19.25 -8.76 3.77
N GLY A 98 20.56 -8.95 3.84
CA GLY A 98 21.13 -9.94 4.75
C GLY A 98 20.55 -9.71 6.13
N ARG A 99 19.71 -10.64 6.59
CA ARG A 99 19.38 -10.78 8.00
C ARG A 99 20.72 -11.03 8.70
N ALA A 100 21.35 -9.98 9.22
CA ALA A 100 22.36 -10.18 10.23
C ALA A 100 21.66 -10.92 11.40
N PRO A 101 22.27 -12.01 11.92
CA PRO A 101 21.68 -12.82 12.99
C PRO A 101 21.34 -11.99 14.23
#